data_AF-A0A518APR2-F1
#
_entry.id   AF-A0A518APR2-F1
#
_cell.length_a   1.000
_cell.length_b   1.000
_cell.length_c   1.000
_cell.angle_alpha   90.00
_cell.angle_beta   90.00
_cell.angle_gamma   90.00
#
_symmetry.space_group_name_H-M   'P 1'
#
loop_
_entity.id
_entity.type
_entity.pdbx_description
1 polymer ?
#
loop_
_entity_poly.entity_id
_entity_poly.type
_entity_poly.pdbx_seq_one_letter_code
_entity_poly.pdbx_strand_id
1 'polypeptide(L)'
;MLKQVVLDGRVLMVVPQVSRIVLLLTTFGLAGCLPTASGVEIDTLEIFDRVGDGYVMVAAHRGGYIANGSVMYPENSLAAIQNSIRLGVDIVEIDIRMTADGGLVAMHDTSVNRTTTGSGNVSSLTLEQVFNLRLLGPDGEASNELVPTLEQVMRAANGHVMVNLDKVDITNAELMARVMNVLRDTGTVDHAIFKGGATPEQVAAVRQQYPDDTIIYMPIVSNRNEASLLSTLNSHTPPAVEIIFSNDETSMLSKTILSTAEQLDTHLWINSLWASLDGGHHDAIAIDGDADGSWGWLVDKGATIIQTDNSAQLLKYLEKNGLREYQHRPVIDVLGDFNGDGVVNLLDWDPFVAHQRTELSHLSSDEAMRAGDLNGNGLHDLGDFAKFRCLLEAASQHAAFRSESTDATAVPEPSSWSLLFCITCYLSMALCHMRLFDPVSK
;
A
#
# COMPACT_ATOMS: atom_id res chain seq x y z
N MET A 1 29.21 25.33 -43.17
CA MET A 1 29.43 26.77 -43.39
C MET A 1 28.36 27.29 -44.33
N LEU A 2 27.41 28.08 -43.84
CA LEU A 2 26.40 28.74 -44.68
C LEU A 2 26.89 30.14 -45.04
N LYS A 3 26.96 30.47 -46.33
CA LYS A 3 27.24 31.85 -46.77
C LYS A 3 25.95 32.67 -46.74
N GLN A 4 25.88 33.65 -45.84
CA GLN A 4 24.87 34.70 -45.94
C GLN A 4 25.18 35.61 -47.14
N VAL A 5 24.13 35.96 -47.90
CA VAL A 5 24.12 37.11 -48.80
C VAL A 5 22.89 37.92 -48.43
N VAL A 6 23.07 39.20 -48.10
CA VAL A 6 22.00 40.13 -47.72
C VAL A 6 21.83 41.13 -48.85
N LEU A 7 20.61 41.20 -49.40
CA LEU A 7 20.14 42.24 -50.31
C LEU A 7 18.72 42.61 -49.87
N ASP A 8 18.45 43.91 -49.74
CA ASP A 8 17.15 44.51 -49.38
C ASP A 8 16.38 43.87 -48.21
N GLY A 9 17.11 43.64 -47.11
CA GLY A 9 16.51 43.45 -45.77
C GLY A 9 15.73 42.15 -45.55
N ARG A 10 15.79 41.18 -46.46
CA ARG A 10 15.11 39.88 -46.33
C ARG A 10 16.05 38.72 -46.64
N VAL A 11 16.07 37.71 -45.78
CA VAL A 11 16.84 36.48 -45.98
C VAL A 11 16.03 35.52 -46.86
N LEU A 12 16.56 35.18 -48.04
CA LEU A 12 15.99 34.19 -48.96
C LEU A 12 16.86 32.94 -48.97
N MET A 13 16.26 31.78 -48.71
CA MET A 13 16.91 30.48 -48.85
C MET A 13 16.43 29.81 -50.14
N VAL A 14 17.34 29.57 -51.07
CA VAL A 14 17.03 28.91 -52.36
C VAL A 14 17.11 27.40 -52.19
N VAL A 15 16.01 26.70 -52.47
CA VAL A 15 15.92 25.22 -52.45
C VAL A 15 15.64 24.70 -53.88
N PRO A 16 16.42 23.76 -54.42
CA PRO A 16 16.17 23.20 -55.76
C PRO A 16 14.92 22.29 -55.86
N GLN A 17 14.15 22.50 -56.94
CA GLN A 17 12.93 21.78 -57.37
C GLN A 17 13.25 20.95 -58.65
N VAL A 18 12.49 19.93 -59.12
CA VAL A 18 11.19 19.31 -58.78
C VAL A 18 11.27 17.80 -59.12
N SER A 19 10.58 16.89 -58.41
CA SER A 19 9.92 15.67 -59.00
C SER A 19 9.27 14.78 -57.90
N ARG A 20 7.99 14.35 -57.96
CA ARG A 20 6.83 14.65 -58.83
C ARG A 20 5.53 14.50 -58.00
N ILE A 21 4.50 15.26 -58.35
CA ILE A 21 3.09 15.17 -57.88
C ILE A 21 2.41 14.05 -58.73
N VAL A 22 1.38 13.27 -58.39
CA VAL A 22 0.12 13.54 -57.68
C VAL A 22 -0.49 12.25 -57.07
N LEU A 23 -1.02 12.34 -55.85
CA LEU A 23 -2.32 11.72 -55.50
C LEU A 23 -3.04 12.62 -54.48
N LEU A 24 -4.36 12.77 -54.63
CA LEU A 24 -5.17 13.61 -53.74
C LEU A 24 -5.23 13.02 -52.32
N LEU A 25 -5.04 13.86 -51.32
CA LEU A 25 -5.58 13.65 -49.97
C LEU A 25 -6.12 14.98 -49.45
N THR A 26 -7.42 15.00 -49.16
CA THR A 26 -8.12 16.12 -48.55
C THR A 26 -7.71 16.28 -47.09
N THR A 27 -7.71 17.52 -46.62
CA THR A 27 -7.23 17.95 -45.31
C THR A 27 -7.96 17.29 -44.13
N PHE A 28 -7.20 16.63 -43.25
CA PHE A 28 -7.45 16.62 -41.81
C PHE A 28 -6.14 16.91 -41.08
N GLY A 29 -6.14 17.92 -40.22
CA GLY A 29 -4.95 18.33 -39.47
C GLY A 29 -4.74 17.43 -38.26
N LEU A 30 -3.66 16.67 -38.24
CA LEU A 30 -3.16 16.01 -37.03
C LEU A 30 -2.07 16.89 -36.41
N ALA A 31 -2.45 17.66 -35.40
CA ALA A 31 -1.48 18.13 -34.42
C ALA A 31 -0.99 16.92 -33.64
N GLY A 32 0.29 16.56 -33.82
CA GLY A 32 0.94 15.49 -33.06
C GLY A 32 1.13 15.93 -31.61
N CYS A 33 0.09 15.80 -30.80
CA CYS A 33 0.20 15.93 -29.36
C CYS A 33 0.98 14.72 -28.85
N LEU A 34 2.20 14.94 -28.34
CA LEU A 34 2.85 13.95 -27.48
C LEU A 34 1.96 13.83 -26.23
N PRO A 35 1.48 12.63 -25.86
CA PRO A 35 0.87 12.46 -24.56
C PRO A 35 1.98 12.63 -23.52
N THR A 36 2.02 13.81 -22.89
CA THR A 36 2.49 13.89 -21.52
C THR A 36 1.69 12.85 -20.74
N ALA A 37 2.36 11.93 -20.04
CA ALA A 37 1.70 11.09 -19.07
C ALA A 37 1.14 12.03 -17.99
N SER A 38 -0.13 12.40 -18.13
CA SER A 38 -0.91 12.92 -17.03
C SER A 38 -1.04 11.77 -16.05
N GLY A 39 -0.16 11.73 -15.06
CA GLY A 39 -0.52 11.13 -13.79
C GLY A 39 -1.86 11.75 -13.41
N VAL A 40 -2.87 10.91 -13.21
CA VAL A 40 -4.10 11.37 -12.58
C VAL A 40 -3.66 11.77 -11.18
N GLU A 41 -3.64 13.07 -10.89
CA GLU A 41 -3.64 13.54 -9.51
C GLU A 41 -4.90 12.93 -8.89
N ILE A 42 -4.72 11.89 -8.07
CA ILE A 42 -5.78 11.41 -7.19
C ILE A 42 -5.90 12.51 -6.14
N ASP A 43 -6.89 13.38 -6.33
CA ASP A 43 -7.30 14.33 -5.31
C ASP A 43 -7.80 13.52 -4.11
N THR A 44 -6.93 13.35 -3.11
CA THR A 44 -7.16 12.44 -1.97
C THR A 44 -8.23 12.93 -1.02
N LEU A 45 -8.67 14.19 -1.15
CA LEU A 45 -9.86 14.69 -0.47
C LEU A 45 -11.12 13.96 -0.95
N GLU A 46 -11.13 13.46 -2.20
CA GLU A 46 -12.28 12.72 -2.72
C GLU A 46 -12.42 11.28 -2.15
N ILE A 47 -11.57 10.78 -1.23
CA ILE A 47 -11.76 9.39 -0.75
C ILE A 47 -13.05 9.22 0.06
N PHE A 48 -13.44 10.21 0.85
CA PHE A 48 -14.72 10.20 1.57
C PHE A 48 -15.87 10.56 0.61
N ASP A 49 -15.66 11.54 -0.28
CA ASP A 49 -16.67 11.99 -1.26
C ASP A 49 -16.96 10.95 -2.39
N ARG A 50 -16.07 9.98 -2.64
CA ARG A 50 -16.24 8.89 -3.63
C ARG A 50 -17.00 7.68 -3.09
N VAL A 51 -17.35 7.66 -1.81
CA VAL A 51 -18.09 6.56 -1.16
C VAL A 51 -19.57 6.66 -1.53
N GLY A 52 -19.92 6.19 -2.72
CA GLY A 52 -21.31 6.05 -3.14
C GLY A 52 -22.09 5.07 -2.25
N ASP A 53 -23.43 5.13 -2.32
CA ASP A 53 -24.35 4.29 -1.54
C ASP A 53 -23.91 2.81 -1.47
N GLY A 54 -23.46 2.37 -0.29
CA GLY A 54 -23.08 0.98 -0.01
C GLY A 54 -21.60 0.63 -0.20
N TYR A 55 -20.73 1.58 -0.53
CA TYR A 55 -19.27 1.34 -0.58
C TYR A 55 -18.68 1.23 0.84
N VAL A 56 -17.82 0.23 1.06
CA VAL A 56 -17.08 0.03 2.31
C VAL A 56 -15.57 0.18 2.06
N MET A 57 -14.97 1.14 2.77
CA MET A 57 -13.53 1.37 2.76
C MET A 57 -12.79 0.30 3.58
N VAL A 58 -11.58 -0.03 3.14
CA VAL A 58 -10.65 -0.95 3.82
C VAL A 58 -9.49 -0.14 4.38
N ALA A 59 -9.25 -0.32 5.68
CA ALA A 59 -8.04 0.16 6.33
C ALA A 59 -7.08 -1.01 6.61
N ALA A 60 -5.85 -0.92 6.14
CA ALA A 60 -4.83 -1.95 6.34
C ALA A 60 -4.01 -1.66 7.60
N HIS A 61 -4.17 -2.48 8.64
CA HIS A 61 -3.43 -2.36 9.91
C HIS A 61 -1.92 -2.51 9.68
N ARG A 62 -1.12 -1.60 10.23
CA ARG A 62 0.35 -1.53 10.09
C ARG A 62 0.84 -1.66 8.65
N GLY A 63 0.11 -1.07 7.71
CA GLY A 63 0.38 -1.11 6.29
C GLY A 63 -0.08 -2.36 5.55
N GLY A 64 -0.80 -3.30 6.16
CA GLY A 64 -1.30 -4.52 5.48
C GLY A 64 -0.26 -5.63 5.38
N TYR A 65 0.38 -5.92 6.51
CA TYR A 65 1.50 -6.85 6.61
C TYR A 65 1.11 -8.34 6.64
N ILE A 66 -0.17 -8.64 6.87
CA ILE A 66 -0.73 -9.99 6.88
C ILE A 66 -1.57 -10.24 5.62
N ALA A 67 -1.59 -11.50 5.19
CA ALA A 67 -2.62 -12.01 4.30
C ALA A 67 -2.99 -13.43 4.76
N ASN A 68 -4.28 -13.72 4.81
CA ASN A 68 -4.80 -15.06 5.09
C ASN A 68 -4.25 -15.66 6.40
N GLY A 69 -4.23 -14.85 7.46
CA GLY A 69 -3.72 -15.20 8.80
C GLY A 69 -2.20 -15.33 8.91
N SER A 70 -1.45 -15.09 7.82
CA SER A 70 0.00 -15.25 7.75
C SER A 70 0.70 -13.91 7.51
N VAL A 71 1.83 -13.68 8.18
CA VAL A 71 2.69 -12.52 7.92
C VAL A 71 3.32 -12.65 6.53
N MET A 72 3.19 -11.63 5.69
CA MET A 72 3.71 -11.61 4.31
C MET A 72 4.88 -10.65 4.14
N TYR A 73 4.84 -9.55 4.88
CA TYR A 73 5.80 -8.46 4.95
C TYR A 73 6.08 -8.12 6.42
N PRO A 74 7.19 -7.45 6.75
CA PRO A 74 7.33 -6.84 8.08
C PRO A 74 6.20 -5.82 8.34
N GLU A 75 5.76 -5.71 9.59
CA GLU A 75 4.77 -4.68 9.97
C GLU A 75 5.36 -3.27 9.88
N ASN A 76 4.52 -2.27 9.55
CA ASN A 76 4.91 -0.87 9.40
C ASN A 76 6.03 -0.63 8.34
N SER A 77 6.14 -1.51 7.33
CA SER A 77 7.17 -1.45 6.29
C SER A 77 6.72 -0.75 5.00
N LEU A 78 7.67 -0.36 4.14
CA LEU A 78 7.36 0.24 2.85
C LEU A 78 6.81 -0.82 1.87
N ALA A 79 7.31 -2.06 1.91
CA ALA A 79 6.77 -3.14 1.09
C ALA A 79 5.32 -3.48 1.43
N ALA A 80 4.95 -3.43 2.73
CA ALA A 80 3.56 -3.58 3.16
C ALA A 80 2.68 -2.45 2.60
N ILE A 81 3.06 -1.18 2.82
CA ILE A 81 2.33 -0.01 2.30
C ILE A 81 2.17 -0.07 0.78
N GLN A 82 3.26 -0.36 0.06
CA GLN A 82 3.22 -0.52 -1.40
C GLN A 82 2.27 -1.64 -1.80
N ASN A 83 2.32 -2.81 -1.15
CA ASN A 83 1.39 -3.91 -1.40
C ASN A 83 -0.08 -3.49 -1.18
N SER A 84 -0.37 -2.75 -0.11
CA SER A 84 -1.71 -2.20 0.14
C SER A 84 -2.16 -1.23 -0.97
N ILE A 85 -1.27 -0.37 -1.46
CA ILE A 85 -1.52 0.46 -2.65
C ILE A 85 -1.79 -0.42 -3.88
N ARG A 86 -1.04 -1.52 -4.09
CA ARG A 86 -1.27 -2.43 -5.25
C ARG A 86 -2.67 -3.05 -5.22
N LEU A 87 -3.10 -3.48 -4.04
CA LEU A 87 -4.42 -4.04 -3.79
C LEU A 87 -5.55 -3.00 -3.90
N GLY A 88 -5.23 -1.71 -3.94
CA GLY A 88 -6.22 -0.63 -3.95
C GLY A 88 -6.88 -0.38 -2.60
N VAL A 89 -6.19 -0.68 -1.48
CA VAL A 89 -6.62 -0.30 -0.13
C VAL A 89 -6.82 1.22 -0.04
N ASP A 90 -7.86 1.69 0.64
CA ASP A 90 -8.18 3.13 0.73
C ASP A 90 -7.32 3.85 1.78
N ILE A 91 -7.04 3.17 2.90
CA ILE A 91 -6.32 3.74 4.05
C ILE A 91 -5.25 2.74 4.53
N VAL A 92 -4.01 3.17 4.72
CA VAL A 92 -3.02 2.41 5.53
C VAL A 92 -2.96 3.00 6.93
N GLU A 93 -3.09 2.17 7.95
CA GLU A 93 -2.81 2.56 9.33
C GLU A 93 -1.32 2.31 9.61
N ILE A 94 -0.65 3.28 10.24
CA ILE A 94 0.80 3.23 10.54
C ILE A 94 1.05 3.82 11.93
N ASP A 95 1.85 3.08 12.72
CA ASP A 95 2.29 3.46 14.06
C ASP A 95 3.48 4.42 14.03
N ILE A 96 3.40 5.59 14.67
CA ILE A 96 4.54 6.52 14.73
C ILE A 96 5.18 6.62 16.11
N ARG A 97 6.52 6.54 16.16
CA ARG A 97 7.32 6.78 17.37
C ARG A 97 8.37 7.85 17.14
N MET A 98 8.69 8.56 18.22
CA MET A 98 9.70 9.61 18.24
C MET A 98 11.00 9.09 18.86
N THR A 99 12.12 9.31 18.18
CA THR A 99 13.48 8.96 18.62
C THR A 99 14.03 9.98 19.62
N ALA A 100 15.18 9.68 20.25
CA ALA A 100 15.78 10.53 21.29
C ALA A 100 16.21 11.92 20.80
N ASP A 101 16.49 12.06 19.51
CA ASP A 101 16.78 13.30 18.77
C ASP A 101 15.55 13.90 18.06
N GLY A 102 14.38 13.28 18.23
CA GLY A 102 13.10 13.77 17.73
C GLY A 102 12.82 13.48 16.24
N GLY A 103 13.50 12.50 15.66
CA GLY A 103 13.09 11.89 14.39
C GLY A 103 11.82 11.06 14.55
N LEU A 104 11.10 10.83 13.46
CA LEU A 104 9.83 10.10 13.44
C LEU A 104 9.96 8.83 12.61
N VAL A 105 9.67 7.68 13.22
CA VAL A 105 9.84 6.34 12.63
C VAL A 105 8.55 5.53 12.72
N ALA A 106 8.32 4.67 11.72
CA ALA A 106 7.20 3.73 11.68
C ALA A 106 7.51 2.52 12.59
N MET A 107 6.83 2.41 13.73
CA MET A 107 7.13 1.41 14.76
C MET A 107 5.99 1.27 15.79
N HIS A 108 5.36 0.10 15.89
CA HIS A 108 4.32 -0.14 16.91
C HIS A 108 4.85 -0.04 18.34
N ASP A 109 5.90 -0.80 18.63
CA ASP A 109 6.37 -1.03 20.00
C ASP A 109 7.13 0.18 20.57
N THR A 110 7.26 0.24 21.90
CA THR A 110 8.14 1.22 22.56
C THR A 110 9.63 0.89 22.39
N SER A 111 9.95 -0.33 21.97
CA SER A 111 11.29 -0.86 21.74
C SER A 111 11.41 -1.53 20.39
N VAL A 112 12.59 -1.47 19.78
CA VAL A 112 12.86 -2.08 18.46
C VAL A 112 13.00 -3.61 18.50
N ASN A 113 12.95 -4.22 19.70
CA ASN A 113 13.37 -5.60 19.95
C ASN A 113 12.58 -6.69 19.22
N ARG A 114 11.28 -6.49 18.96
CA ARG A 114 10.38 -7.54 18.45
C ARG A 114 10.42 -7.65 16.92
N THR A 115 10.56 -6.51 16.25
CA THR A 115 10.35 -6.35 14.81
C THR A 115 11.62 -6.03 14.05
N THR A 116 12.78 -5.93 14.74
CA THR A 116 14.05 -5.55 14.11
C THR A 116 15.22 -6.40 14.60
N THR A 117 16.36 -6.29 13.91
CA THR A 117 17.66 -6.83 14.35
C THR A 117 18.31 -6.07 15.52
N GLY A 118 17.69 -5.00 16.02
CA GLY A 118 18.23 -4.13 17.09
C GLY A 118 17.72 -4.47 18.49
N SER A 119 18.15 -3.67 19.47
CA SER A 119 17.53 -3.67 20.81
C SER A 119 17.59 -2.31 21.48
N GLY A 120 16.61 -2.02 22.34
CA GLY A 120 16.48 -0.77 23.08
C GLY A 120 15.15 -0.06 22.85
N ASN A 121 14.84 0.91 23.71
CA ASN A 121 13.67 1.77 23.55
C ASN A 121 13.90 2.77 22.42
N VAL A 122 12.89 3.01 21.58
CA VAL A 122 12.97 3.96 20.46
C VAL A 122 13.34 5.37 20.96
N SER A 123 12.74 5.80 22.07
CA SER A 123 13.03 7.07 22.75
C SER A 123 14.41 7.17 23.41
N SER A 124 15.25 6.13 23.32
CA SER A 124 16.64 6.11 23.80
C SER A 124 17.67 5.93 22.68
N LEU A 125 17.21 5.81 21.43
CA LEU A 125 18.03 5.68 20.22
C LEU A 125 17.87 6.95 19.36
N THR A 126 18.90 7.31 18.59
CA THR A 126 18.80 8.38 17.57
C THR A 126 18.09 7.90 16.31
N LEU A 127 17.64 8.83 15.45
CA LEU A 127 17.04 8.50 14.16
C LEU A 127 17.98 7.64 13.31
N GLU A 128 19.26 8.00 13.24
CA GLU A 128 20.29 7.23 12.53
C GLU A 128 20.44 5.81 13.09
N GLN A 129 20.37 5.63 14.41
CA GLN A 129 20.47 4.30 15.04
C GLN A 129 19.26 3.42 14.72
N VAL A 130 18.04 3.97 14.69
CA VAL A 130 16.82 3.20 14.40
C VAL A 130 16.68 2.92 12.90
N PHE A 131 16.94 3.91 12.05
CA PHE A 131 16.85 3.79 10.59
C PHE A 131 17.77 2.71 10.03
N ASN A 132 18.97 2.52 10.61
CA ASN A 132 19.91 1.49 10.15
C ASN A 132 19.56 0.06 10.64
N LEU A 133 18.46 -0.14 11.38
CA LEU A 133 18.02 -1.48 11.79
C LEU A 133 17.23 -2.15 10.66
N ARG A 134 17.50 -3.43 10.43
CA ARG A 134 16.70 -4.25 9.51
C ARG A 134 15.44 -4.72 10.20
N LEU A 135 14.31 -4.63 9.50
CA LEU A 135 13.05 -5.23 9.93
C LEU A 135 13.14 -6.77 9.82
N LEU A 136 12.43 -7.50 10.68
CA LEU A 136 12.34 -8.96 10.61
C LEU A 136 11.21 -9.39 9.67
N GLY A 137 11.49 -10.38 8.82
CA GLY A 137 10.55 -10.95 7.86
C GLY A 137 9.58 -11.98 8.48
N PRO A 138 8.71 -12.61 7.66
CA PRO A 138 7.77 -13.65 8.08
C PRO A 138 8.39 -14.86 8.80
N ASP A 139 9.64 -15.18 8.48
CA ASP A 139 10.45 -16.25 9.07
C ASP A 139 11.17 -15.83 10.36
N GLY A 140 11.09 -14.55 10.75
CA GLY A 140 11.81 -13.97 11.86
C GLY A 140 13.26 -13.59 11.54
N GLU A 141 13.73 -13.79 10.31
CA GLU A 141 15.08 -13.43 9.88
C GLU A 141 15.16 -11.97 9.40
N ALA A 142 16.37 -11.43 9.29
CA ALA A 142 16.59 -10.06 8.87
C ALA A 142 16.21 -9.85 7.39
N SER A 143 15.18 -9.04 7.13
CA SER A 143 14.73 -8.70 5.78
C SER A 143 15.65 -7.68 5.09
N ASN A 144 15.37 -7.45 3.80
CA ASN A 144 16.02 -6.38 3.04
C ASN A 144 15.58 -4.97 3.48
N GLU A 145 14.43 -4.84 4.16
CA GLU A 145 13.87 -3.56 4.59
C GLU A 145 14.51 -2.98 5.86
N LEU A 146 14.59 -1.65 5.89
CA LEU A 146 14.98 -0.85 7.04
C LEU A 146 13.75 -0.27 7.74
N VAL A 147 13.88 0.17 9.00
CA VAL A 147 12.79 0.88 9.70
C VAL A 147 12.47 2.19 8.97
N PRO A 148 11.26 2.39 8.41
CA PRO A 148 10.93 3.60 7.66
C PRO A 148 10.81 4.83 8.56
N THR A 149 11.17 5.99 8.02
CA THR A 149 10.78 7.28 8.60
C THR A 149 9.35 7.65 8.20
N LEU A 150 8.69 8.52 8.98
CA LEU A 150 7.38 9.07 8.57
C LEU A 150 7.46 9.76 7.20
N GLU A 151 8.58 10.42 6.88
CA GLU A 151 8.76 11.04 5.56
C GLU A 151 8.69 10.01 4.43
N GLN A 152 9.34 8.85 4.59
CA GLN A 152 9.30 7.78 3.59
C GLN A 152 7.90 7.18 3.46
N VAL A 153 7.19 6.99 4.58
CA VAL A 153 5.79 6.52 4.60
C VAL A 153 4.89 7.49 3.81
N MET A 154 4.93 8.78 4.14
CA MET A 154 4.08 9.79 3.49
C MET A 154 4.44 9.99 2.02
N ARG A 155 5.73 9.92 1.64
CA ARG A 155 6.14 9.97 0.23
C ARG A 155 5.68 8.75 -0.58
N ALA A 156 5.60 7.57 0.04
CA ALA A 156 5.05 6.38 -0.61
C ALA A 156 3.52 6.44 -0.76
N ALA A 157 2.84 7.09 0.19
CA ALA A 157 1.37 7.22 0.19
C ALA A 157 0.84 8.37 -0.69
N ASN A 158 1.63 9.43 -0.91
CA ASN A 158 1.22 10.64 -1.63
C ASN A 158 0.62 10.31 -3.01
N GLY A 159 -0.64 10.70 -3.25
CA GLY A 159 -1.38 10.49 -4.49
C GLY A 159 -1.88 9.05 -4.70
N HIS A 160 -1.80 8.18 -3.68
CA HIS A 160 -2.13 6.75 -3.80
C HIS A 160 -3.06 6.22 -2.70
N VAL A 161 -2.86 6.61 -1.44
CA VAL A 161 -3.60 6.06 -0.28
C VAL A 161 -3.62 7.08 0.87
N MET A 162 -4.69 7.09 1.68
CA MET A 162 -4.68 7.86 2.93
C MET A 162 -3.86 7.16 4.01
N VAL A 163 -3.33 7.93 4.97
CA VAL A 163 -2.53 7.39 6.09
C VAL A 163 -3.21 7.72 7.41
N ASN A 164 -3.68 6.69 8.13
CA ASN A 164 -4.09 6.84 9.51
C ASN A 164 -2.88 6.70 10.45
N LEU A 165 -2.58 7.78 11.18
CA LEU A 165 -1.41 7.85 12.06
C LEU A 165 -1.82 7.47 13.50
N ASP A 166 -1.49 6.25 13.93
CA ASP A 166 -1.63 5.85 15.33
C ASP A 166 -0.39 6.29 16.16
N LYS A 167 -0.56 6.31 17.48
CA LYS A 167 0.44 6.72 18.49
C LYS A 167 0.84 8.21 18.40
N VAL A 168 0.23 8.99 17.51
CA VAL A 168 0.34 10.46 17.41
C VAL A 168 -0.70 11.16 18.30
N ASP A 169 -0.34 11.38 19.56
CA ASP A 169 -1.13 12.23 20.46
C ASP A 169 -1.05 13.71 20.00
N ILE A 170 -2.13 14.22 19.40
CA ILE A 170 -2.22 15.60 18.92
C ILE A 170 -2.06 16.66 20.02
N THR A 171 -2.20 16.29 21.30
CA THR A 171 -2.02 17.19 22.44
C THR A 171 -0.55 17.34 22.83
N ASN A 172 0.33 16.45 22.36
CA ASN A 172 1.77 16.59 22.46
C ASN A 172 2.27 17.59 21.40
N ALA A 173 2.39 18.86 21.80
CA ALA A 173 2.76 19.95 20.90
C ALA A 173 4.11 19.76 20.18
N GLU A 174 5.09 19.06 20.77
CA GLU A 174 6.36 18.78 20.08
C GLU A 174 6.17 17.72 18.99
N LEU A 175 5.52 16.61 19.33
CA LEU A 175 5.23 15.53 18.37
C LEU A 175 4.37 16.04 17.22
N MET A 176 3.30 16.79 17.52
CA MET A 176 2.41 17.37 16.52
C MET A 176 3.16 18.32 15.59
N ALA A 177 4.02 19.21 16.12
CA ALA A 177 4.81 20.13 15.29
C ALA A 177 5.79 19.38 14.37
N ARG A 178 6.40 18.29 14.84
CA ARG A 178 7.30 17.44 14.02
C ARG A 178 6.54 16.71 12.92
N VAL A 179 5.37 16.13 13.23
CA VAL A 179 4.50 15.48 12.25
C VAL A 179 4.03 16.49 11.19
N MET A 180 3.51 17.65 11.60
CA MET A 180 3.05 18.68 10.67
C MET A 180 4.16 19.23 9.76
N ASN A 181 5.40 19.34 10.24
CA ASN A 181 6.53 19.70 9.38
C ASN A 181 6.76 18.62 8.30
N VAL A 182 6.81 17.34 8.68
CA VAL A 182 6.95 16.25 7.68
C VAL A 182 5.81 16.29 6.67
N LEU A 183 4.55 16.40 7.11
CA LEU A 183 3.38 16.42 6.23
C LEU A 183 3.41 17.59 5.23
N ARG A 184 3.91 18.76 5.63
CA ARG A 184 4.10 19.91 4.73
C ARG A 184 5.28 19.68 3.77
N ASP A 185 6.40 19.15 4.25
CA ASP A 185 7.60 18.85 3.44
C ASP A 185 7.39 17.69 2.43
N THR A 186 6.40 16.83 2.68
CA THR A 186 5.95 15.78 1.74
C THR A 186 4.76 16.19 0.88
N GLY A 187 4.07 17.28 1.20
CA GLY A 187 2.87 17.74 0.49
C GLY A 187 1.66 16.83 0.70
N THR A 188 1.47 16.33 1.93
CA THR A 188 0.48 15.29 2.28
C THR A 188 -0.31 15.62 3.56
N VAL A 189 -0.53 16.91 3.84
CA VAL A 189 -1.29 17.37 5.02
C VAL A 189 -2.72 16.83 5.03
N ASP A 190 -3.34 16.83 3.85
CA ASP A 190 -4.67 16.31 3.52
C ASP A 190 -4.77 14.79 3.47
N HIS A 191 -3.65 14.06 3.35
CA HIS A 191 -3.63 12.60 3.34
C HIS A 191 -3.67 11.98 4.75
N ALA A 192 -3.40 12.77 5.80
CA ALA A 192 -3.16 12.26 7.14
C ALA A 192 -4.42 12.29 8.03
N ILE A 193 -4.86 11.12 8.48
CA ILE A 193 -5.94 10.95 9.46
C ILE A 193 -5.31 10.79 10.84
N PHE A 194 -5.36 11.82 11.68
CA PHE A 194 -5.01 11.72 13.10
C PHE A 194 -6.13 10.99 13.86
N LYS A 195 -5.79 10.18 14.87
CA LYS A 195 -6.80 9.56 15.74
C LYS A 195 -6.44 9.59 17.22
N GLY A 196 -7.45 9.44 18.08
CA GLY A 196 -7.21 9.28 19.52
C GLY A 196 -8.40 9.63 20.42
N GLY A 197 -8.09 9.84 21.71
CA GLY A 197 -9.05 10.20 22.75
C GLY A 197 -9.08 11.68 23.14
N ALA A 198 -8.49 12.58 22.33
CA ALA A 198 -8.50 14.02 22.59
C ALA A 198 -9.93 14.59 22.58
N THR A 199 -10.21 15.54 23.46
CA THR A 199 -11.55 16.15 23.58
C THR A 199 -11.84 17.09 22.40
N PRO A 200 -13.13 17.31 22.11
CA PRO A 200 -13.64 18.53 21.47
C PRO A 200 -12.74 19.77 21.48
N GLU A 201 -12.47 20.31 22.67
CA GLU A 201 -11.75 21.56 22.86
C GLU A 201 -10.26 21.42 22.52
N GLN A 202 -9.68 20.24 22.71
CA GLN A 202 -8.30 19.95 22.33
C GLN A 202 -8.12 19.89 20.81
N VAL A 203 -9.05 19.23 20.09
CA VAL A 203 -9.06 19.20 18.62
C VAL A 203 -9.24 20.62 18.06
N ALA A 204 -10.16 21.40 18.63
CA ALA A 204 -10.37 22.80 18.25
C ALA A 204 -9.13 23.68 18.51
N ALA A 205 -8.43 23.48 19.64
CA ALA A 205 -7.20 24.21 19.96
C ALA A 205 -6.05 23.86 19.00
N VAL A 206 -5.90 22.59 18.61
CA VAL A 206 -4.91 22.16 17.60
C VAL A 206 -5.25 22.79 16.24
N ARG A 207 -6.51 22.76 15.79
CA ARG A 207 -6.93 23.44 14.55
C ARG A 207 -6.67 24.96 14.57
N GLN A 208 -6.78 25.62 15.72
CA GLN A 208 -6.41 27.04 15.86
C GLN A 208 -4.89 27.29 15.79
N GLN A 209 -4.06 26.30 16.12
CA GLN A 209 -2.59 26.37 15.99
C GLN A 209 -2.12 26.16 14.54
N TYR A 210 -2.90 25.43 13.73
CA TYR A 210 -2.60 25.10 12.34
C TYR A 210 -3.73 25.59 11.40
N PRO A 211 -3.99 26.92 11.32
CA PRO A 211 -5.18 27.47 10.67
C PRO A 211 -5.18 27.36 9.14
N ASP A 212 -4.01 27.15 8.53
CA ASP A 212 -3.82 27.01 7.08
C ASP A 212 -3.73 25.53 6.64
N ASP A 213 -3.79 24.58 7.59
CA ASP A 213 -3.61 23.14 7.35
C ASP A 213 -4.93 22.37 7.60
N THR A 214 -5.25 21.40 6.73
CA THR A 214 -6.35 20.47 6.96
C THR A 214 -5.97 19.48 8.07
N ILE A 215 -6.66 19.55 9.22
CA ILE A 215 -6.49 18.57 10.31
C ILE A 215 -7.70 17.63 10.37
N ILE A 216 -7.57 16.50 9.68
CA ILE A 216 -8.52 15.37 9.76
C ILE A 216 -8.29 14.65 11.09
N TYR A 217 -9.34 14.55 11.91
CA TYR A 217 -9.27 13.91 13.22
C TYR A 217 -10.44 12.95 13.44
N MET A 218 -10.11 11.69 13.71
CA MET A 218 -11.04 10.62 14.04
C MET A 218 -11.01 10.30 15.54
N PRO A 219 -12.07 10.59 16.31
CA PRO A 219 -12.14 10.18 17.71
C PRO A 219 -12.28 8.66 17.84
N ILE A 220 -11.61 8.09 18.84
CA ILE A 220 -11.76 6.67 19.23
C ILE A 220 -12.70 6.59 20.43
N VAL A 221 -13.81 5.87 20.28
CA VAL A 221 -14.81 5.67 21.33
C VAL A 221 -14.87 4.19 21.69
N SER A 222 -14.43 3.85 22.91
CA SER A 222 -14.38 2.46 23.39
C SER A 222 -15.34 2.18 24.53
N ASN A 223 -16.16 1.14 24.36
CA ASN A 223 -17.03 0.54 25.37
C ASN A 223 -17.88 1.59 26.12
N ARG A 224 -18.57 2.43 25.34
CA ARG A 224 -19.49 3.47 25.81
C ARG A 224 -20.95 3.09 25.53
N ASN A 225 -21.86 4.03 25.75
CA ASN A 225 -23.27 3.91 25.43
C ASN A 225 -23.67 4.85 24.27
N GLU A 226 -24.86 4.61 23.69
CA GLU A 226 -25.47 5.43 22.64
C GLU A 226 -25.34 6.94 22.90
N ALA A 227 -25.77 7.40 24.08
CA ALA A 227 -25.75 8.82 24.43
C ALA A 227 -24.34 9.45 24.43
N SER A 228 -23.31 8.69 24.82
CA SER A 228 -21.92 9.16 24.78
C SER A 228 -21.42 9.29 23.34
N LEU A 229 -21.73 8.32 22.48
CA LEU A 229 -21.33 8.36 21.08
C LEU A 229 -22.10 9.45 20.30
N LEU A 230 -23.40 9.61 20.54
CA LEU A 230 -24.18 10.74 20.01
C LEU A 230 -23.57 12.10 20.42
N SER A 231 -23.12 12.24 21.67
CA SER A 231 -22.42 13.44 22.13
C SER A 231 -21.11 13.69 21.38
N THR A 232 -20.34 12.63 21.08
CA THR A 232 -19.13 12.73 20.26
C THR A 232 -19.45 13.20 18.84
N LEU A 233 -20.37 12.50 18.14
CA LEU A 233 -20.79 12.80 16.77
C LEU A 233 -21.26 14.27 16.62
N ASN A 234 -22.22 14.69 17.44
CA ASN A 234 -22.82 16.02 17.36
C ASN A 234 -21.87 17.16 17.78
N SER A 235 -20.78 16.87 18.48
CA SER A 235 -19.88 17.91 18.97
C SER A 235 -18.88 18.40 17.92
N HIS A 236 -18.38 17.50 17.05
CA HIS A 236 -17.25 17.77 16.14
C HIS A 236 -17.54 17.45 14.68
N THR A 237 -18.67 16.78 14.39
CA THR A 237 -19.03 16.25 13.07
C THR A 237 -17.81 15.68 12.35
N PRO A 238 -17.12 14.70 12.97
CA PRO A 238 -15.88 14.18 12.42
C PRO A 238 -16.18 13.40 11.13
N PRO A 239 -15.27 13.36 10.14
CA PRO A 239 -15.49 12.60 8.91
C PRO A 239 -15.53 11.09 9.16
N ALA A 240 -14.92 10.61 10.25
CA ALA A 240 -15.03 9.24 10.72
C ALA A 240 -15.01 9.15 12.25
N VAL A 241 -15.54 8.08 12.82
CA VAL A 241 -15.39 7.71 14.24
C VAL A 241 -15.00 6.24 14.38
N GLU A 242 -13.95 5.96 15.18
CA GLU A 242 -13.53 4.60 15.50
C GLU A 242 -14.35 4.08 16.68
N ILE A 243 -15.09 3.00 16.46
CA ILE A 243 -15.99 2.37 17.43
C ILE A 243 -15.39 1.04 17.90
N ILE A 244 -15.06 0.97 19.19
CA ILE A 244 -14.50 -0.22 19.85
C ILE A 244 -15.52 -0.75 20.86
N PHE A 245 -15.86 -2.04 20.77
CA PHE A 245 -16.83 -2.69 21.66
C PHE A 245 -16.44 -4.15 21.93
N SER A 246 -16.66 -4.61 23.17
CA SER A 246 -16.30 -5.97 23.60
C SER A 246 -17.48 -6.95 23.64
N ASN A 247 -18.65 -6.58 23.10
CA ASN A 247 -19.85 -7.41 23.01
C ASN A 247 -20.78 -6.92 21.90
N ASP A 248 -21.42 -7.85 21.21
CA ASP A 248 -22.35 -7.66 20.09
C ASP A 248 -23.70 -7.02 20.49
N GLU A 249 -24.05 -7.04 21.78
CA GLU A 249 -25.20 -6.32 22.37
C GLU A 249 -25.00 -4.79 22.51
N THR A 250 -23.90 -4.23 22.00
CA THR A 250 -23.54 -2.82 22.20
C THR A 250 -24.60 -1.82 21.70
N SER A 251 -24.98 -0.88 22.56
CA SER A 251 -25.84 0.27 22.19
C SER A 251 -25.15 1.28 21.25
N MET A 252 -23.85 1.14 20.99
CA MET A 252 -23.11 2.01 20.07
C MET A 252 -23.38 1.73 18.59
N LEU A 253 -24.03 0.61 18.26
CA LEU A 253 -24.43 0.25 16.89
C LEU A 253 -25.97 0.30 16.73
N SER A 254 -26.63 1.20 17.48
CA SER A 254 -28.07 1.38 17.41
C SER A 254 -28.48 2.10 16.13
N LYS A 255 -29.74 1.91 15.71
CA LYS A 255 -30.32 2.65 14.57
C LYS A 255 -30.22 4.16 14.72
N THR A 256 -30.26 4.68 15.96
CA THR A 256 -30.08 6.10 16.27
C THR A 256 -28.68 6.58 15.91
N ILE A 257 -27.65 5.78 16.21
CA ILE A 257 -26.27 6.07 15.82
C ILE A 257 -26.16 6.06 14.29
N LEU A 258 -26.63 5.01 13.62
CA LEU A 258 -26.53 4.88 12.16
C LEU A 258 -27.18 6.07 11.45
N SER A 259 -28.43 6.42 11.82
CA SER A 259 -29.12 7.57 11.21
C SER A 259 -28.50 8.93 11.57
N THR A 260 -27.80 9.03 12.70
CA THR A 260 -27.08 10.27 13.07
C THR A 260 -25.78 10.40 12.30
N ALA A 261 -25.06 9.29 12.12
CA ALA A 261 -23.83 9.23 11.33
C ALA A 261 -24.11 9.57 9.85
N GLU A 262 -25.15 8.98 9.27
CA GLU A 262 -25.67 9.30 7.92
C GLU A 262 -26.05 10.78 7.78
N GLN A 263 -26.75 11.36 8.77
CA GLN A 263 -27.14 12.79 8.75
C GLN A 263 -25.98 13.77 8.90
N LEU A 264 -24.84 13.33 9.46
CA LEU A 264 -23.66 14.15 9.72
C LEU A 264 -22.52 13.88 8.73
N ASP A 265 -22.73 13.00 7.76
CA ASP A 265 -21.70 12.52 6.82
C ASP A 265 -20.46 11.97 7.55
N THR A 266 -20.71 11.17 8.59
CA THR A 266 -19.68 10.57 9.44
C THR A 266 -19.57 9.07 9.16
N HIS A 267 -18.41 8.62 8.71
CA HIS A 267 -18.12 7.21 8.53
C HIS A 267 -17.94 6.47 9.87
N LEU A 268 -18.41 5.21 9.91
CA LEU A 268 -18.23 4.33 11.06
C LEU A 268 -17.05 3.39 10.79
N TRP A 269 -15.97 3.57 11.55
CA TRP A 269 -14.77 2.74 11.52
C TRP A 269 -14.87 1.66 12.59
N ILE A 270 -14.78 0.39 12.19
CA ILE A 270 -14.71 -0.75 13.10
C ILE A 270 -13.48 -1.60 12.77
N ASN A 271 -12.76 -2.06 13.80
CA ASN A 271 -11.56 -2.87 13.65
C ASN A 271 -11.93 -4.36 13.74
N SER A 272 -11.69 -5.14 12.69
CA SER A 272 -11.89 -6.60 12.66
C SER A 272 -10.67 -7.40 13.13
N LEU A 273 -9.71 -6.79 13.85
CA LEU A 273 -8.41 -7.42 14.13
C LEU A 273 -8.53 -8.59 15.13
N TRP A 274 -9.27 -8.38 16.23
CA TRP A 274 -9.47 -9.37 17.29
C TRP A 274 -10.68 -9.04 18.18
N ALA A 275 -11.25 -10.08 18.79
CA ALA A 275 -12.57 -10.09 19.47
C ALA A 275 -12.86 -8.97 20.50
N SER A 276 -11.85 -8.34 21.10
CA SER A 276 -12.08 -7.26 22.07
C SER A 276 -12.34 -5.89 21.42
N LEU A 277 -12.23 -5.79 20.10
CA LEU A 277 -12.50 -4.57 19.34
C LEU A 277 -13.90 -4.53 18.71
N ASP A 278 -14.45 -5.68 18.37
CA ASP A 278 -15.62 -5.87 17.50
C ASP A 278 -16.68 -6.81 18.09
N GLY A 279 -16.64 -7.07 19.39
CA GLY A 279 -17.58 -7.99 20.06
C GLY A 279 -17.43 -9.46 19.70
N GLY A 280 -16.39 -9.86 18.94
CA GLY A 280 -16.17 -11.23 18.49
C GLY A 280 -16.37 -11.44 16.98
N HIS A 281 -16.36 -10.38 16.17
CA HIS A 281 -16.61 -10.42 14.72
C HIS A 281 -15.33 -10.14 13.90
N HIS A 282 -14.25 -10.86 14.24
CA HIS A 282 -12.89 -10.58 13.78
C HIS A 282 -12.42 -11.44 12.59
N ASP A 283 -11.32 -11.03 11.97
CA ASP A 283 -10.66 -11.60 10.80
C ASP A 283 -10.47 -13.10 10.88
N ALA A 284 -10.04 -13.63 12.03
CA ALA A 284 -9.80 -15.07 12.19
C ALA A 284 -11.07 -15.92 11.94
N ILE A 285 -12.27 -15.38 12.19
CA ILE A 285 -13.55 -16.04 11.85
C ILE A 285 -13.81 -15.94 10.35
N ALA A 286 -13.54 -14.77 9.76
CA ALA A 286 -13.75 -14.53 8.34
C ALA A 286 -12.89 -15.43 7.44
N ILE A 287 -11.60 -15.59 7.78
CA ILE A 287 -10.65 -16.40 7.01
C ILE A 287 -10.80 -17.92 7.28
N ASP A 288 -11.32 -18.33 8.44
CA ASP A 288 -11.68 -19.74 8.75
C ASP A 288 -13.00 -20.19 8.08
N GLY A 289 -13.59 -19.32 7.25
CA GLY A 289 -14.68 -19.66 6.32
C GLY A 289 -16.02 -18.98 6.62
N ASP A 290 -16.14 -18.21 7.70
CA ASP A 290 -17.37 -17.49 8.07
C ASP A 290 -17.20 -15.96 7.91
N ALA A 291 -16.92 -15.53 6.68
CA ALA A 291 -16.80 -14.11 6.34
C ALA A 291 -18.11 -13.34 6.52
N ASP A 292 -19.26 -13.99 6.38
CA ASP A 292 -20.57 -13.37 6.62
C ASP A 292 -20.83 -13.17 8.12
N GLY A 293 -20.45 -14.13 8.98
CA GLY A 293 -20.53 -14.01 10.44
C GLY A 293 -19.54 -13.01 11.06
N SER A 294 -18.56 -12.52 10.29
CA SER A 294 -17.55 -11.55 10.71
C SER A 294 -17.67 -10.23 9.93
N TRP A 295 -17.01 -10.09 8.79
CA TRP A 295 -17.06 -8.86 7.97
C TRP A 295 -18.47 -8.52 7.48
N GLY A 296 -19.26 -9.52 7.07
CA GLY A 296 -20.67 -9.31 6.70
C GLY A 296 -21.49 -8.74 7.84
N TRP A 297 -21.36 -9.28 9.05
CA TRP A 297 -22.00 -8.76 10.26
C TRP A 297 -21.57 -7.32 10.55
N LEU A 298 -20.27 -6.98 10.40
CA LEU A 298 -19.79 -5.60 10.58
C LEU A 298 -20.46 -4.62 9.59
N VAL A 299 -20.59 -5.01 8.32
CA VAL A 299 -21.29 -4.22 7.30
C VAL A 299 -22.80 -4.11 7.61
N ASP A 300 -23.45 -5.19 8.02
CA ASP A 300 -24.85 -5.20 8.47
C ASP A 300 -25.10 -4.32 9.70
N LYS A 301 -24.05 -4.05 10.50
CA LYS A 301 -24.06 -3.05 11.59
C LYS A 301 -23.69 -1.64 11.17
N GLY A 302 -23.53 -1.39 9.87
CA GLY A 302 -23.27 -0.06 9.32
C GLY A 302 -21.81 0.38 9.36
N ALA A 303 -20.85 -0.55 9.44
CA ALA A 303 -19.45 -0.21 9.22
C ALA A 303 -19.25 0.28 7.77
N THR A 304 -18.70 1.49 7.61
CA THR A 304 -18.32 2.06 6.31
C THR A 304 -16.81 2.10 6.12
N ILE A 305 -16.04 1.91 7.20
CA ILE A 305 -14.60 1.62 7.17
C ILE A 305 -14.36 0.37 8.03
N ILE A 306 -13.65 -0.62 7.51
CA ILE A 306 -13.21 -1.78 8.29
C ILE A 306 -11.68 -1.83 8.31
N GLN A 307 -11.08 -1.76 9.49
CA GLN A 307 -9.64 -1.97 9.68
C GLN A 307 -9.35 -3.45 9.92
N THR A 308 -8.53 -4.05 9.09
CA THR A 308 -8.26 -5.49 9.05
C THR A 308 -6.76 -5.77 8.96
N ASP A 309 -6.32 -6.92 9.46
CA ASP A 309 -5.00 -7.48 9.18
C ASP A 309 -4.99 -8.19 7.81
N ASN A 310 -6.15 -8.56 7.27
CA ASN A 310 -6.34 -9.43 6.11
C ASN A 310 -6.93 -8.66 4.90
N SER A 311 -6.36 -7.50 4.58
CA SER A 311 -6.91 -6.54 3.60
C SER A 311 -7.22 -7.16 2.24
N ALA A 312 -6.36 -8.04 1.73
CA ALA A 312 -6.58 -8.73 0.45
C ALA A 312 -7.84 -9.63 0.46
N GLN A 313 -8.13 -10.29 1.59
CA GLN A 313 -9.29 -11.15 1.73
C GLN A 313 -10.57 -10.33 1.94
N LEU A 314 -10.51 -9.25 2.73
CA LEU A 314 -11.63 -8.34 2.93
C LEU A 314 -12.02 -7.62 1.63
N LEU A 315 -11.06 -7.09 0.86
CA LEU A 315 -11.33 -6.47 -0.44
C LEU A 315 -12.11 -7.43 -1.36
N LYS A 316 -11.64 -8.67 -1.47
CA LYS A 316 -12.29 -9.71 -2.28
C LYS A 316 -13.69 -10.07 -1.77
N TYR A 317 -13.92 -10.01 -0.46
CA TYR A 317 -15.25 -10.20 0.13
C TYR A 317 -16.20 -9.06 -0.23
N LEU A 318 -15.78 -7.81 -0.07
CA LEU A 318 -16.60 -6.63 -0.36
C LEU A 318 -16.97 -6.55 -1.84
N GLU A 319 -16.00 -6.75 -2.73
CA GLU A 319 -16.21 -6.74 -4.19
C GLU A 319 -17.17 -7.85 -4.64
N LYS A 320 -17.01 -9.09 -4.13
CA LYS A 320 -17.91 -10.21 -4.42
C LYS A 320 -19.36 -9.91 -4.03
N ASN A 321 -19.57 -9.12 -2.99
CA ASN A 321 -20.89 -8.76 -2.47
C ASN A 321 -21.43 -7.42 -3.02
N GLY A 322 -20.71 -6.76 -3.94
CA GLY A 322 -21.12 -5.46 -4.50
C GLY A 322 -21.02 -4.29 -3.50
N LEU A 323 -20.33 -4.48 -2.38
CA LEU A 323 -20.06 -3.47 -1.35
C LEU A 323 -18.84 -2.60 -1.69
N ARG A 324 -18.30 -2.76 -2.91
CA ARG A 324 -17.18 -2.03 -3.48
C ARG A 324 -17.11 -2.28 -4.98
N GLU A 325 -17.18 -1.22 -5.79
CA GLU A 325 -16.74 -1.24 -7.19
C GLU A 325 -15.61 -0.22 -7.35
N TYR A 326 -14.36 -0.67 -7.26
CA TYR A 326 -13.21 0.22 -7.39
C TYR A 326 -12.93 0.53 -8.89
N GLN A 327 -13.67 1.50 -9.44
CA GLN A 327 -13.62 1.85 -10.88
C GLN A 327 -12.25 2.39 -11.35
N HIS A 328 -11.38 2.77 -10.42
CA HIS A 328 -10.01 3.18 -10.67
C HIS A 328 -9.02 2.36 -9.86
N ARG A 329 -9.03 1.02 -10.03
CA ARG A 329 -7.79 0.26 -9.84
C ARG A 329 -6.73 0.88 -10.76
N PRO A 330 -5.65 1.52 -10.26
CA PRO A 330 -4.42 1.50 -11.03
C PRO A 330 -4.13 0.02 -11.31
N VAL A 331 -3.70 -0.33 -12.52
CA VAL A 331 -3.31 -1.71 -12.83
C VAL A 331 -2.02 -1.97 -12.06
N ILE A 332 -2.16 -2.61 -10.90
CA ILE A 332 -1.05 -3.00 -10.06
C ILE A 332 -1.33 -4.41 -9.53
N ASP A 333 -0.34 -5.27 -9.71
CA ASP A 333 -0.50 -6.71 -9.69
C ASP A 333 -0.59 -7.25 -8.25
N VAL A 334 -1.46 -8.23 -8.02
CA VAL A 334 -1.43 -9.01 -6.77
C VAL A 334 -0.10 -9.76 -6.73
N LEU A 335 0.59 -9.79 -5.58
CA LEU A 335 1.92 -10.41 -5.53
C LEU A 335 1.84 -11.91 -5.87
N GLY A 336 2.38 -12.31 -7.02
CA GLY A 336 2.31 -13.67 -7.55
C GLY A 336 1.19 -13.92 -8.57
N ASP A 337 0.32 -12.93 -8.83
CA ASP A 337 -0.67 -12.93 -9.91
C ASP A 337 -0.04 -12.32 -11.16
N PHE A 338 0.67 -13.15 -11.91
CA PHE A 338 1.36 -12.72 -13.13
C PHE A 338 0.45 -12.78 -14.36
N ASN A 339 -0.77 -13.31 -14.22
CA ASN A 339 -1.76 -13.36 -15.29
C ASN A 339 -2.80 -12.21 -15.21
N GLY A 340 -2.97 -11.60 -14.04
CA GLY A 340 -3.85 -10.45 -13.79
C GLY A 340 -5.31 -10.82 -13.49
N ASP A 341 -5.60 -12.06 -13.08
CA ASP A 341 -6.97 -12.53 -12.76
C ASP A 341 -7.39 -12.30 -11.29
N GLY A 342 -6.49 -11.81 -10.43
CA GLY A 342 -6.72 -11.57 -9.02
C GLY A 342 -6.63 -12.83 -8.14
N VAL A 343 -6.01 -13.91 -8.63
CA VAL A 343 -5.89 -15.20 -7.93
C VAL A 343 -4.52 -15.83 -8.18
N VAL A 344 -3.61 -15.79 -7.20
CA VAL A 344 -2.36 -16.58 -7.29
C VAL A 344 -2.68 -18.08 -7.36
N ASN A 345 -2.41 -18.68 -8.52
CA ASN A 345 -2.69 -20.09 -8.80
C ASN A 345 -1.69 -20.67 -9.85
N LEU A 346 -1.93 -21.89 -10.33
CA LEU A 346 -1.03 -22.53 -11.31
C LEU A 346 -1.02 -21.82 -12.68
N LEU A 347 -2.03 -21.02 -13.00
CA LEU A 347 -2.09 -20.22 -14.24
C LEU A 347 -1.07 -19.07 -14.26
N ASP A 348 -0.53 -18.66 -13.10
CA ASP A 348 0.51 -17.64 -12.98
C ASP A 348 1.92 -18.16 -13.26
N TRP A 349 2.12 -19.48 -13.27
CA TRP A 349 3.42 -20.08 -13.49
C TRP A 349 4.02 -19.75 -14.86
N ASP A 350 3.23 -19.89 -15.93
CA ASP A 350 3.72 -19.64 -17.29
C ASP A 350 4.07 -18.14 -17.49
N PRO A 351 3.22 -17.16 -17.07
CA PRO A 351 3.59 -15.75 -17.07
C PRO A 351 4.78 -15.39 -16.17
N PHE A 352 4.90 -15.97 -14.98
CA PHE A 352 6.05 -15.76 -14.07
C PHE A 352 7.37 -16.16 -14.76
N VAL A 353 7.44 -17.39 -15.27
CA VAL A 353 8.65 -17.92 -15.91
C VAL A 353 8.91 -17.27 -17.28
N ALA A 354 7.88 -16.83 -18.01
CA ALA A 354 8.04 -16.11 -19.27
C ALA A 354 8.76 -14.76 -19.12
N HIS A 355 8.72 -14.14 -17.93
CA HIS A 355 9.42 -12.90 -17.63
C HIS A 355 10.81 -13.10 -17.00
N GLN A 356 11.31 -14.33 -16.90
CA GLN A 356 12.58 -14.64 -16.23
C GLN A 356 13.77 -13.81 -16.77
N ARG A 357 14.30 -12.94 -15.90
CA ARG A 357 15.43 -12.04 -16.18
C ARG A 357 16.38 -12.02 -14.99
N THR A 358 17.59 -12.51 -15.16
CA THR A 358 18.60 -12.60 -14.09
C THR A 358 19.09 -11.26 -13.54
N GLU A 359 18.65 -10.12 -14.07
CA GLU A 359 19.02 -8.79 -13.57
C GLU A 359 17.86 -7.81 -13.83
N LEU A 360 17.45 -7.12 -12.76
CA LEU A 360 16.29 -6.25 -12.66
C LEU A 360 16.56 -4.96 -11.86
N SER A 361 17.76 -4.76 -11.29
CA SER A 361 18.09 -3.60 -10.44
C SER A 361 18.11 -2.25 -11.18
N HIS A 362 18.04 -2.28 -12.51
CA HIS A 362 17.88 -1.11 -13.37
C HIS A 362 16.41 -0.64 -13.52
N LEU A 363 15.44 -1.41 -13.01
CA LEU A 363 14.02 -1.09 -13.03
C LEU A 363 13.59 -0.42 -11.71
N SER A 364 12.42 0.24 -11.71
CA SER A 364 11.76 0.59 -10.43
C SER A 364 11.33 -0.68 -9.68
N SER A 365 11.13 -0.60 -8.36
CA SER A 365 10.72 -1.76 -7.55
C SER A 365 9.44 -2.44 -8.07
N ASP A 366 8.44 -1.66 -8.52
CA ASP A 366 7.22 -2.23 -9.09
C ASP A 366 7.44 -2.90 -10.46
N GLU A 367 8.32 -2.33 -11.30
CA GLU A 367 8.70 -2.94 -12.58
C GLU A 367 9.53 -4.21 -12.40
N ALA A 368 10.40 -4.26 -11.38
CA ALA A 368 11.17 -5.44 -11.01
C ALA A 368 10.24 -6.55 -10.47
N MET A 369 9.31 -6.22 -9.57
CA MET A 369 8.33 -7.16 -9.05
C MET A 369 7.44 -7.75 -10.15
N ARG A 370 6.97 -6.94 -11.11
CA ARG A 370 6.27 -7.41 -12.33
C ARG A 370 7.12 -8.32 -13.21
N ALA A 371 8.42 -8.12 -13.23
CA ALA A 371 9.37 -8.98 -13.94
C ALA A 371 9.82 -10.22 -13.13
N GLY A 372 9.30 -10.38 -11.91
CA GLY A 372 9.49 -11.56 -11.06
C GLY A 372 10.51 -11.43 -9.93
N ASP A 373 11.00 -10.23 -9.61
CA ASP A 373 11.75 -9.96 -8.37
C ASP A 373 10.77 -9.86 -7.18
N LEU A 374 10.32 -11.01 -6.69
CA LEU A 374 9.37 -11.14 -5.59
C LEU A 374 10.02 -10.93 -4.20
N ASN A 375 11.35 -10.91 -4.13
CA ASN A 375 12.09 -10.70 -2.88
C ASN A 375 12.80 -9.32 -2.77
N GLY A 376 12.75 -8.52 -3.84
CA GLY A 376 13.26 -7.15 -3.90
C GLY A 376 14.79 -7.05 -3.93
N ASN A 377 15.49 -8.06 -4.45
CA ASN A 377 16.96 -8.09 -4.49
C ASN A 377 17.56 -7.58 -5.83
N GLY A 378 16.72 -7.21 -6.80
CA GLY A 378 17.12 -6.77 -8.13
C GLY A 378 17.49 -7.89 -9.09
N LEU A 379 17.13 -9.14 -8.79
CA LEU A 379 17.34 -10.34 -9.61
C LEU A 379 16.01 -11.12 -9.72
N HIS A 380 15.88 -11.98 -10.74
CA HIS A 380 14.86 -13.03 -10.76
C HIS A 380 15.60 -14.37 -10.62
N ASP A 381 15.68 -14.88 -9.39
CA ASP A 381 16.47 -16.05 -9.00
C ASP A 381 15.69 -17.06 -8.13
N LEU A 382 16.40 -18.03 -7.55
CA LEU A 382 15.80 -19.10 -6.74
C LEU A 382 15.05 -18.59 -5.49
N GLY A 383 15.40 -17.41 -4.96
CA GLY A 383 14.66 -16.73 -3.91
C GLY A 383 13.24 -16.35 -4.36
N ASP A 384 13.10 -15.91 -5.60
CA ASP A 384 11.79 -15.58 -6.19
C ASP A 384 10.98 -16.83 -6.50
N PHE A 385 11.61 -17.88 -7.02
CA PHE A 385 10.94 -19.18 -7.16
C PHE A 385 10.44 -19.70 -5.80
N ALA A 386 11.20 -19.51 -4.72
CA ALA A 386 10.78 -19.88 -3.36
C ALA A 386 9.62 -19.00 -2.86
N LYS A 387 9.65 -17.68 -3.12
CA LYS A 387 8.58 -16.75 -2.74
C LYS A 387 7.29 -17.00 -3.54
N PHE A 388 7.38 -17.21 -4.86
CA PHE A 388 6.26 -17.62 -5.72
C PHE A 388 5.65 -18.94 -5.24
N ARG A 389 6.49 -19.94 -4.98
CA ARG A 389 6.05 -21.22 -4.43
C ARG A 389 5.35 -21.07 -3.08
N CYS A 390 5.84 -20.22 -2.19
CA CYS A 390 5.19 -19.93 -0.91
C CYS A 390 3.79 -19.32 -1.11
N LEU A 391 3.66 -18.34 -2.01
CA LEU A 391 2.38 -17.72 -2.37
C LEU A 391 1.39 -18.76 -2.94
N LEU A 392 1.86 -19.63 -3.84
CA LEU A 392 1.08 -20.71 -4.44
C LEU A 392 0.70 -21.81 -3.43
N GLU A 393 1.61 -22.20 -2.52
CA GLU A 393 1.32 -23.20 -1.47
C GLU A 393 0.32 -22.66 -0.44
N ALA A 394 0.40 -21.37 -0.08
CA ALA A 394 -0.60 -20.70 0.76
C ALA A 394 -1.98 -20.68 0.10
N ALA A 395 -2.05 -20.35 -1.20
CA ALA A 395 -3.28 -20.42 -1.99
C ALA A 395 -3.83 -21.85 -2.13
N SER A 396 -2.97 -22.84 -2.33
CA SER A 396 -3.35 -24.24 -2.58
C SER A 396 -3.85 -24.97 -1.33
N GLN A 397 -3.28 -24.68 -0.16
CA GLN A 397 -3.79 -25.23 1.12
C GLN A 397 -5.25 -24.78 1.38
N HIS A 398 -5.64 -23.62 0.86
CA HIS A 398 -7.02 -23.10 0.91
C HIS A 398 -7.95 -23.67 -0.16
N ALA A 399 -7.43 -24.44 -1.13
CA ALA A 399 -8.25 -25.26 -2.02
C ALA A 399 -8.51 -26.64 -1.41
N ALA A 400 -7.49 -27.25 -0.79
CA ALA A 400 -7.59 -28.57 -0.15
C ALA A 400 -8.65 -28.62 0.98
N PHE A 401 -8.82 -27.53 1.74
CA PHE A 401 -9.89 -27.41 2.75
C PHE A 401 -11.32 -27.33 2.17
N ARG A 402 -11.47 -27.17 0.84
CA ARG A 402 -12.77 -26.99 0.15
C ARG A 402 -13.18 -28.17 -0.73
N SER A 403 -12.40 -29.24 -0.83
CA SER A 403 -12.75 -30.40 -1.65
C SER A 403 -12.23 -31.74 -1.10
N GLU A 404 -13.14 -32.65 -0.73
CA GLU A 404 -12.86 -34.09 -0.71
C GLU A 404 -12.71 -34.61 -2.16
N SER A 405 -11.62 -34.25 -2.83
CA SER A 405 -11.21 -34.87 -4.09
C SER A 405 -9.70 -34.88 -4.19
N THR A 406 -9.11 -36.06 -4.01
CA THR A 406 -7.70 -36.31 -4.28
C THR A 406 -7.45 -36.32 -5.78
N ASP A 407 -6.77 -35.30 -6.29
CA ASP A 407 -5.92 -35.46 -7.47
C ASP A 407 -4.70 -34.53 -7.38
N ALA A 408 -3.54 -35.06 -7.76
CA ALA A 408 -2.25 -34.45 -7.46
C ALA A 408 -1.77 -33.50 -8.55
N THR A 409 -1.24 -32.33 -8.16
CA THR A 409 -0.26 -31.58 -8.96
C THR A 409 0.83 -31.02 -8.06
N ALA A 410 2.03 -31.59 -8.15
CA ALA A 410 3.23 -30.96 -7.61
C ALA A 410 3.69 -29.85 -8.57
N VAL A 411 4.22 -28.74 -8.03
CA VAL A 411 4.90 -27.72 -8.84
C VAL A 411 6.04 -28.40 -9.61
N PRO A 412 6.16 -28.20 -10.94
CA PRO A 412 7.29 -28.75 -11.69
C PRO A 412 8.60 -28.15 -11.17
N GLU A 413 9.49 -29.00 -10.64
CA GLU A 413 10.89 -28.63 -10.44
C GLU A 413 11.44 -28.06 -11.77
N PRO A 414 12.18 -26.93 -11.75
CA PRO A 414 12.72 -26.34 -12.96
C PRO A 414 13.55 -27.38 -13.71
N SER A 415 13.16 -27.64 -14.96
CA SER A 415 13.67 -28.77 -15.72
C SER A 415 15.21 -28.79 -15.76
N SER A 416 15.79 -29.97 -15.94
CA SER A 416 17.26 -30.13 -16.03
C SER A 416 17.90 -29.23 -17.10
N TRP A 417 17.13 -28.78 -18.09
CA TRP A 417 17.53 -27.81 -19.12
C TRP A 417 17.61 -26.37 -18.60
N SER A 418 16.70 -25.97 -17.71
CA SER A 418 16.71 -24.66 -17.03
C SER A 418 17.94 -24.54 -16.13
N LEU A 419 18.23 -25.59 -15.35
CA LEU A 419 19.48 -25.72 -14.57
C LEU A 419 20.74 -25.69 -15.45
N LEU A 420 20.71 -26.33 -16.62
CA LEU A 420 21.80 -26.26 -17.59
C LEU A 420 22.00 -24.84 -18.14
N PHE A 421 20.93 -24.07 -18.34
CA PHE A 421 21.00 -22.68 -18.79
C PHE A 421 21.63 -21.79 -17.71
N CYS A 422 21.23 -21.93 -16.44
CA CYS A 422 21.86 -21.20 -15.33
C CYS A 422 23.37 -21.52 -15.22
N ILE A 423 23.76 -22.80 -15.30
CA ILE A 423 25.17 -23.22 -15.24
C ILE A 423 25.97 -22.72 -16.45
N THR A 424 25.39 -22.72 -17.66
CA THR A 424 26.10 -22.26 -18.87
C THR A 424 26.17 -20.72 -18.98
N CYS A 425 25.19 -19.99 -18.46
CA CYS A 425 25.29 -18.53 -18.27
C CYS A 425 26.39 -18.18 -17.25
N TYR A 426 26.46 -18.87 -16.12
CA TYR A 426 27.49 -18.63 -15.10
C TYR A 426 28.91 -18.93 -15.63
N LEU A 427 29.08 -20.04 -16.37
CA LEU A 427 30.35 -20.39 -17.01
C LEU A 427 30.73 -19.43 -18.16
N SER A 428 29.78 -18.92 -18.94
CA SER A 428 30.07 -17.96 -20.01
C SER A 428 30.39 -16.57 -19.49
N MET A 429 29.79 -16.11 -18.38
CA MET A 429 30.23 -14.90 -17.68
C MET A 429 31.64 -15.06 -17.08
N ALA A 430 31.95 -16.21 -16.46
CA ALA A 430 33.30 -16.50 -15.97
C ALA A 430 34.36 -16.52 -17.11
N LEU A 431 34.02 -17.10 -18.26
CA LEU A 431 34.89 -17.10 -19.45
C LEU A 431 35.02 -15.72 -20.12
N CYS A 432 34.00 -14.86 -20.00
CA CYS A 432 34.06 -13.47 -20.47
C CYS A 432 34.98 -12.63 -19.58
N HIS A 433 34.88 -12.78 -18.25
CA HIS A 433 35.78 -12.09 -17.30
C HIS A 433 37.26 -12.48 -17.46
N MET A 434 37.56 -13.73 -17.84
CA MET A 434 38.95 -14.15 -18.13
C MET A 434 39.53 -13.56 -19.43
N ARG A 435 38.74 -12.88 -20.28
CA ARG A 435 39.23 -12.25 -21.53
C ARG A 435 39.47 -10.74 -21.42
N LEU A 436 39.26 -10.13 -20.26
CA LEU A 436 39.49 -8.69 -20.04
C LEU A 436 40.82 -8.37 -19.33
N PHE A 437 41.68 -9.36 -19.10
CA PHE A 437 43.05 -9.18 -18.60
C PHE A 437 44.07 -9.88 -19.50
N ASP A 438 44.26 -9.35 -20.71
CA ASP A 438 45.46 -9.63 -21.51
C ASP A 438 46.42 -8.42 -21.36
N PRO A 439 47.61 -8.58 -20.73
CA PRO A 439 48.46 -7.45 -20.37
C PRO A 439 49.15 -6.86 -21.60
N VAL A 440 48.95 -5.57 -21.81
CA VAL A 440 49.73 -4.76 -22.78
C VAL A 440 51.23 -4.98 -22.55
N SER A 441 51.95 -5.45 -23.57
CA SER A 441 53.41 -5.46 -23.53
C SER A 441 54.05 -5.12 -24.88
N LYS A 442 54.88 -4.06 -24.83
CA LYS A 442 55.81 -3.53 -25.84
C LYS A 442 55.22 -2.72 -27.00
#